data_AF-A0A6I9PHC2-F1
#
_entry.id   AF-A0A6I9PHC2-F1
#
_cell.length_a   1.000
_cell.length_b   1.000
_cell.length_c   1.000
_cell.angle_alpha   90.00
_cell.angle_beta   90.00
_cell.angle_gamma   90.00
#
_symmetry.space_group_name_H-M   'P 1'
#
loop_
_entity.id
_entity.type
_entity.pdbx_description
1 polymer ?
#
loop_
_entity_poly.entity_id
_entity_poly.type
_entity_poly.pdbx_seq_one_letter_code
_entity_poly.pdbx_strand_id
1 'polypeptide(L)'
;YFVPCVFRSSADDSLFPGRRLAELTVELNALLNSDDIRFFDNNMYVRGWFSPFHRQRKMVTSLITRQIHSQASTYLVTIQEKVEALKEEMVRLYPDSTAEEWIEEHVSPVVAPLQRIMEDFSACVTETQP
;
A
#
# COMPACT_ATOMS: atom_id res chain seq x y z
N TYR A 1 -8.99 -40.11 -10.84
CA TYR A 1 -9.68 -39.24 -9.87
C TYR A 1 -9.61 -37.82 -10.40
N PHE A 2 -10.71 -37.31 -10.94
CA PHE A 2 -10.84 -35.93 -11.40
C PHE A 2 -11.88 -35.30 -10.48
N VAL A 3 -11.49 -34.32 -9.67
CA VAL A 3 -12.38 -33.61 -8.75
C VAL A 3 -13.02 -32.47 -9.54
N PRO A 4 -14.33 -32.49 -9.81
CA PRO A 4 -14.98 -31.35 -10.45
C PRO A 4 -15.19 -30.25 -9.41
N CYS A 5 -14.62 -29.07 -9.65
CA CYS A 5 -14.94 -27.88 -8.88
C CYS A 5 -16.41 -27.52 -9.11
N VAL A 6 -17.22 -27.57 -8.05
CA VAL A 6 -18.62 -27.15 -8.07
C VAL A 6 -18.66 -25.62 -8.03
N PHE A 7 -18.91 -25.00 -9.18
CA PHE A 7 -19.22 -23.58 -9.25
C PHE A 7 -20.65 -23.37 -8.73
N ARG A 8 -20.79 -22.92 -7.48
CA ARG A 8 -22.08 -22.48 -6.94
C ARG A 8 -22.35 -21.07 -7.46
N SER A 9 -23.06 -20.97 -8.57
CA SER A 9 -23.49 -19.71 -9.13
C SER A 9 -24.60 -19.09 -8.26
N SER A 10 -24.32 -17.93 -7.68
CA SER A 10 -25.34 -17.05 -7.09
C SER A 10 -25.57 -15.88 -8.03
N ALA A 11 -26.46 -16.07 -9.01
CA ALA A 11 -27.38 -15.14 -9.69
C ALA A 11 -27.04 -13.62 -9.91
N ASP A 12 -25.79 -13.18 -9.79
CA ASP A 12 -25.26 -11.90 -10.29
C ASP A 12 -24.06 -12.15 -11.24
N ASP A 13 -23.97 -13.39 -11.71
CA ASP A 13 -22.75 -14.13 -11.99
C ASP A 13 -22.56 -14.38 -13.51
N SER A 14 -22.95 -13.40 -14.32
CA SER A 14 -22.80 -13.46 -15.79
C SER A 14 -21.38 -13.11 -16.29
N LEU A 15 -20.39 -13.09 -15.40
CA LEU A 15 -19.04 -12.62 -15.69
C LEU A 15 -18.02 -13.67 -15.30
N PHE A 16 -16.98 -13.82 -16.13
CA PHE A 16 -16.00 -14.89 -16.01
C PHE A 16 -15.39 -14.95 -14.60
N PRO A 17 -15.13 -16.16 -14.06
CA PRO A 17 -14.42 -16.33 -12.80
C PRO A 17 -13.05 -15.68 -12.94
N GLY A 18 -12.82 -14.60 -12.17
CA GLY A 18 -11.63 -13.76 -12.29
C GLY A 18 -11.90 -12.30 -12.68
N ARG A 19 -13.13 -11.91 -13.02
CA ARG A 19 -13.45 -10.49 -13.23
C ARG A 19 -13.14 -9.66 -11.99
N ARG A 20 -13.58 -10.14 -10.82
CA ARG A 20 -13.36 -9.45 -9.55
C ARG A 20 -11.87 -9.28 -9.25
N LEU A 21 -11.08 -10.32 -9.51
CA LEU A 21 -9.63 -10.26 -9.40
C LEU A 21 -9.05 -9.21 -10.35
N ALA A 22 -9.45 -9.20 -11.62
CA ALA A 22 -8.97 -8.22 -12.59
C ALA A 22 -9.33 -6.77 -12.20
N GLU A 23 -10.55 -6.53 -11.71
CA GLU A 23 -10.98 -5.22 -11.20
C GLU A 23 -10.10 -4.77 -10.02
N LEU A 24 -9.89 -5.64 -9.03
CA LEU A 24 -9.03 -5.35 -7.87
C LEU A 24 -7.58 -5.09 -8.30
N THR A 25 -7.05 -5.86 -9.25
CA THR A 25 -5.70 -5.65 -9.78
C THR A 25 -5.57 -4.29 -10.45
N VAL A 26 -6.54 -3.88 -11.27
CA VAL A 26 -6.53 -2.58 -11.93
C VAL A 26 -6.66 -1.44 -10.91
N GLU A 27 -7.57 -1.56 -9.95
CA GLU A 27 -7.75 -0.57 -8.88
C GLU A 27 -6.49 -0.42 -8.03
N LEU A 28 -5.89 -1.54 -7.62
CA LEU A 28 -4.66 -1.53 -6.82
C LEU A 28 -3.50 -0.94 -7.63
N ASN A 29 -3.36 -1.31 -8.90
CA ASN A 29 -2.30 -0.77 -9.75
C ASN A 29 -2.46 0.74 -9.98
N ALA A 30 -3.69 1.23 -10.20
CA ALA A 30 -3.99 2.65 -10.31
C ALA A 30 -3.69 3.39 -9.00
N LEU A 31 -4.00 2.80 -7.85
CA LEU A 31 -3.66 3.35 -6.54
C LEU A 31 -2.15 3.44 -6.36
N LEU A 32 -1.42 2.34 -6.57
CA LEU A 32 0.04 2.26 -6.43
C LEU A 32 0.78 3.23 -7.37
N ASN A 33 0.23 3.48 -8.56
CA ASN A 33 0.77 4.44 -9.53
C ASN A 33 0.22 5.86 -9.40
N SER A 34 -0.61 6.15 -8.40
CA SER A 34 -1.12 7.50 -8.18
C SER A 34 0.02 8.48 -7.94
N ASP A 35 -0.14 9.70 -8.46
CA ASP A 35 0.85 10.77 -8.30
C ASP A 35 1.12 11.06 -6.81
N ASP A 36 0.13 10.86 -5.94
CA ASP A 36 0.26 11.04 -4.50
C ASP A 36 1.22 10.02 -3.86
N ILE A 37 1.14 8.74 -4.24
CA ILE A 37 2.07 7.72 -3.74
C ILE A 37 3.46 7.90 -4.34
N ARG A 38 3.54 8.19 -5.65
CA ARG A 38 4.80 8.49 -6.33
C ARG A 38 5.48 9.74 -5.76
N PHE A 39 4.69 10.69 -5.27
CA PHE A 39 5.18 11.87 -4.58
C PHE A 39 5.86 11.46 -3.28
N PHE A 40 5.31 10.56 -2.46
CA PHE A 40 6.02 10.12 -1.25
C PHE A 40 7.37 9.46 -1.54
N ASP A 41 7.46 8.65 -2.60
CA ASP A 41 8.70 7.98 -2.99
C ASP A 41 9.76 8.95 -3.59
N ASN A 42 9.33 9.87 -4.47
CA ASN A 42 10.24 10.74 -5.22
C ASN A 42 10.45 12.13 -4.61
N ASN A 43 9.69 12.52 -3.58
CA ASN A 43 9.74 13.88 -3.09
C ASN A 43 10.99 14.13 -2.22
N MET A 44 11.96 14.80 -2.84
CA MET A 44 13.18 15.31 -2.21
C MET A 44 12.92 16.31 -1.07
N TYR A 45 11.74 16.94 -1.00
CA TYR A 45 11.34 17.83 0.09
C TYR A 45 10.93 17.07 1.34
N VAL A 46 10.27 15.90 1.21
CA VAL A 46 9.98 15.01 2.35
C VAL A 46 11.29 14.50 2.95
N ARG A 47 12.20 13.94 2.12
CA ARG A 47 13.54 13.54 2.59
C ARG A 47 14.38 14.73 3.10
N GLY A 48 14.27 15.87 2.43
CA GLY A 48 14.95 17.11 2.78
C GLY A 48 14.49 17.65 4.13
N TRP A 49 13.21 17.56 4.46
CA TRP A 49 12.65 17.96 5.76
C TRP A 49 13.18 17.12 6.92
N PHE A 50 13.53 15.85 6.71
CA PHE A 50 14.17 15.00 7.72
C PHE A 50 15.70 15.12 7.78
N SER A 51 16.31 15.96 6.93
CA SER A 51 17.75 16.22 6.99
C SER A 51 18.14 16.77 8.38
N PRO A 52 19.33 16.40 8.91
CA PRO A 52 19.86 16.95 10.17
C PRO A 52 19.83 18.48 10.22
N PHE A 53 20.00 19.13 9.06
CA PHE A 53 19.96 20.59 8.93
C PHE A 53 18.60 21.21 9.26
N HIS A 54 17.50 20.59 8.84
CA HIS A 54 16.14 21.07 9.12
C HIS A 54 15.69 20.72 10.54
N ARG A 55 16.10 19.56 11.07
CA ARG A 55 15.86 19.16 12.47
C ARG A 55 16.50 20.14 13.45
N GLN A 56 17.77 20.51 13.25
CA GLN A 56 18.49 21.44 14.14
C GLN A 56 17.87 22.85 14.17
N ARG A 57 17.24 23.28 13.08
CA ARG A 57 16.67 24.63 12.96
C ARG A 57 15.18 24.71 13.30
N LYS A 58 14.54 23.60 13.71
CA LYS A 58 13.08 23.52 13.98
C LYS A 58 12.23 24.12 12.84
N MET A 59 12.71 24.06 11.60
CA MET A 59 12.00 24.60 10.43
C MET A 59 10.86 23.67 9.97
N VAL A 60 10.76 22.50 10.58
CA VAL A 60 9.71 21.53 10.32
C VAL A 60 8.52 21.87 11.22
N THR A 61 7.48 22.46 10.65
CA THR A 61 6.22 22.71 11.37
C THR A 61 5.58 21.38 11.74
N SER A 62 5.43 21.10 13.04
CA SER A 62 4.83 19.86 13.57
C SER A 62 3.48 19.52 12.94
N LEU A 63 2.72 20.54 12.53
CA LEU A 63 1.45 20.41 11.80
C LEU A 63 1.62 19.73 10.44
N ILE A 64 2.62 20.14 9.65
CA ILE A 64 2.87 19.59 8.30
C ILE A 64 3.38 18.15 8.42
N THR A 65 4.28 17.88 9.36
CA THR A 65 4.75 16.53 9.70
C THR A 65 3.58 15.61 10.04
N ARG A 66 2.67 16.06 10.92
CA ARG A 66 1.51 15.27 11.35
C ARG A 66 0.53 15.04 10.21
N GLN A 67 0.32 16.04 9.36
CA GLN A 67 -0.56 15.91 8.20
C GLN A 67 -0.01 14.91 7.18
N ILE A 68 1.28 14.98 6.88
CA ILE A 68 1.93 14.03 5.98
C ILE A 68 1.88 12.61 6.54
N HIS A 69 2.22 12.45 7.83
CA HIS A 69 2.13 11.15 8.50
C HIS A 69 0.71 10.58 8.44
N SER A 70 -0.31 11.40 8.71
CA SER A 70 -1.71 10.98 8.62
C SER A 70 -2.09 10.55 7.21
N GLN A 71 -1.67 11.26 6.17
CA GLN A 71 -1.97 10.89 4.79
C GLN A 71 -1.28 9.60 4.38
N ALA A 72 0.02 9.47 4.67
CA ALA A 72 0.79 8.25 4.40
C ALA A 72 0.19 7.02 5.12
N SER A 73 -0.23 7.19 6.37
CA SER A 73 -0.91 6.13 7.13
C SER A 73 -2.22 5.72 6.48
N THR A 74 -3.05 6.66 6.02
CA THR A 74 -4.29 6.34 5.30
C THR A 74 -4.01 5.57 4.01
N TYR A 75 -2.98 5.95 3.27
CA TYR A 75 -2.58 5.22 2.06
C TYR A 75 -2.14 3.80 2.38
N LEU A 76 -1.29 3.59 3.40
CA LEU A 76 -0.87 2.24 3.80
C LEU A 76 -2.05 1.35 4.20
N VAL A 77 -2.98 1.87 4.99
CA VAL A 77 -4.20 1.12 5.38
C VAL A 77 -5.02 0.76 4.14
N THR A 78 -5.24 1.72 3.25
CA THR A 78 -6.04 1.50 2.02
C THR A 78 -5.38 0.48 1.09
N ILE A 79 -4.05 0.55 0.92
CA ILE A 79 -3.29 -0.44 0.13
C ILE A 79 -3.42 -1.82 0.77
N GLN A 80 -3.26 -1.93 2.09
CA GLN A 80 -3.38 -3.21 2.80
C GLN A 80 -4.77 -3.82 2.62
N GLU A 81 -5.84 -3.05 2.80
CA GLU A 81 -7.21 -3.53 2.61
C GLU A 81 -7.44 -4.07 1.19
N LYS A 82 -6.92 -3.37 0.17
CA LYS A 82 -7.02 -3.80 -1.23
C LYS A 82 -6.17 -5.04 -1.52
N VAL A 83 -5.00 -5.16 -0.91
CA VAL A 83 -4.12 -6.32 -1.02
C VAL A 83 -4.76 -7.56 -0.41
N GLU A 84 -5.36 -7.44 0.78
CA GLU A 84 -6.09 -8.56 1.40
C GLU A 84 -7.28 -8.99 0.54
N ALA A 85 -8.08 -8.05 0.05
CA ALA A 85 -9.20 -8.37 -0.84
C ALA A 85 -8.73 -9.06 -2.14
N LEU A 86 -7.61 -8.63 -2.70
CA LEU A 86 -7.01 -9.26 -3.88
C LEU A 86 -6.47 -10.65 -3.57
N LYS A 87 -5.83 -10.83 -2.41
CA LYS A 87 -5.33 -12.13 -1.93
C LYS A 87 -6.48 -13.13 -1.77
N GLU A 88 -7.58 -12.72 -1.14
CA GLU A 88 -8.78 -13.56 -0.98
C GLU A 88 -9.34 -14.03 -2.32
N GLU A 89 -9.36 -13.17 -3.34
CA GLU A 89 -9.83 -13.55 -4.69
C GLU A 89 -8.79 -14.40 -5.44
N MET A 90 -7.48 -14.14 -5.26
CA MET A 90 -6.42 -14.95 -5.87
C MET A 90 -6.42 -16.38 -5.33
N VAL A 91 -6.52 -16.57 -4.01
CA VAL A 91 -6.47 -17.89 -3.36
C VAL A 91 -7.67 -18.78 -3.74
N ARG A 92 -8.79 -18.17 -4.19
CA ARG A 92 -9.94 -18.91 -4.74
C ARG A 92 -9.66 -19.52 -6.12
N LEU A 93 -8.71 -18.94 -6.87
CA LEU A 93 -8.42 -19.32 -8.26
C LEU A 93 -7.03 -19.98 -8.42
N TYR A 94 -6.09 -19.66 -7.53
CA TYR A 94 -4.69 -20.04 -7.57
C TYR A 94 -4.20 -20.49 -6.18
N PRO A 95 -3.08 -21.23 -6.09
CA PRO A 95 -2.45 -21.56 -4.82
C PRO A 95 -1.98 -20.31 -4.06
N ASP A 96 -1.91 -20.39 -2.73
CA ASP A 96 -1.43 -19.30 -1.85
C ASP A 96 -0.07 -18.75 -2.27
N SER A 97 0.84 -19.61 -2.73
CA SER A 97 2.18 -19.21 -3.20
C SER A 97 2.13 -18.22 -4.36
N THR A 98 1.15 -18.33 -5.26
CA THR A 98 0.98 -17.40 -6.39
C THR A 98 0.49 -16.04 -5.92
N ALA A 99 -0.38 -16.02 -4.90
CA ALA A 99 -0.83 -14.76 -4.30
C ALA A 99 0.32 -14.05 -3.57
N GLU A 100 1.14 -14.80 -2.83
CA GLU A 100 2.32 -14.27 -2.14
C GLU A 100 3.36 -13.70 -3.11
N GLU A 101 3.73 -14.46 -4.14
CA GLU A 101 4.66 -14.02 -5.19
C GLU A 101 4.17 -12.73 -5.86
N TRP A 102 2.89 -12.67 -6.21
CA TRP A 102 2.32 -11.48 -6.86
C TRP A 102 2.39 -10.24 -5.97
N ILE A 103 2.06 -10.38 -4.68
CA ILE A 103 2.14 -9.29 -3.69
C ILE A 103 3.59 -8.85 -3.53
N GLU A 104 4.53 -9.79 -3.44
CA GLU A 104 5.96 -9.47 -3.31
C GLU A 104 6.48 -8.68 -4.50
N GLU A 105 6.11 -9.07 -5.73
CA GLU A 105 6.58 -8.40 -6.94
C GLU A 105 5.89 -7.05 -7.21
N HIS A 106 4.60 -6.91 -6.89
CA HIS A 106 3.80 -5.75 -7.34
C HIS A 106 3.55 -4.73 -6.23
N VAL A 107 3.48 -5.16 -4.97
CA VAL A 107 3.05 -4.31 -3.84
C VAL A 107 4.26 -3.88 -3.01
N SER A 108 5.19 -4.79 -2.70
CA SER A 108 6.37 -4.49 -1.89
C SER A 108 7.23 -3.33 -2.40
N PRO A 109 7.47 -3.16 -3.73
CA PRO A 109 8.30 -2.06 -4.23
C PRO A 109 7.74 -0.67 -3.90
N VAL A 110 6.42 -0.55 -3.73
CA VAL A 110 5.73 0.71 -3.46
C VAL A 110 5.46 0.90 -1.97
N VAL A 111 5.13 -0.18 -1.26
CA VAL A 111 4.84 -0.14 0.18
C VAL A 111 6.10 0.02 1.03
N ALA A 112 7.23 -0.60 0.65
CA ALA A 112 8.45 -0.55 1.45
C ALA A 112 9.03 0.88 1.61
N PRO A 113 9.11 1.72 0.56
CA PRO A 113 9.52 3.12 0.71
C PRO A 113 8.57 3.93 1.60
N LEU A 114 7.25 3.72 1.47
CA LEU A 114 6.24 4.38 2.30
C LEU A 114 6.39 4.02 3.79
N GLN A 115 6.57 2.73 4.10
CA GLN A 115 6.79 2.25 5.46
C GLN A 115 8.06 2.84 6.08
N ARG A 116 9.17 2.86 5.32
CA ARG A 116 10.43 3.45 5.78
C ARG A 116 10.29 4.94 6.10
N ILE A 117 9.55 5.69 5.29
CA ILE A 117 9.27 7.10 5.56
C ILE A 117 8.47 7.23 6.87
N MET A 118 7.47 6.37 7.10
CA MET A 118 6.69 6.38 8.34
C MET A 118 7.53 6.04 9.59
N GLU A 119 8.47 5.11 9.47
CA GLU A 119 9.44 4.83 10.53
C GLU A 119 10.31 6.07 10.83
N ASP A 120 10.83 6.74 9.80
CA ASP A 120 11.60 7.98 9.96
C ASP A 120 10.78 9.09 10.64
N PHE A 121 9.49 9.20 10.33
CA PHE A 121 8.56 10.11 11.01
C PHE A 121 8.43 9.77 12.49
N SER A 122 8.20 8.49 12.83
CA SER A 122 8.04 8.03 14.22
C SER A 122 9.30 8.28 15.06
N ALA A 123 10.48 8.06 14.48
CA ALA A 123 11.75 8.32 15.15
C ALA A 123 11.94 9.82 15.42
N CYS A 124 11.56 10.67 14.47
CA CYS A 124 11.61 12.13 14.58
C CYS A 124 10.70 12.67 15.68
N VAL A 125 9.50 12.12 15.82
CA VAL A 125 8.54 12.50 16.88
C VAL A 125 9.05 12.04 18.25
N THR A 126 9.60 10.83 18.35
CA THR A 126 10.10 10.28 19.62
C THR A 126 11.34 11.02 20.14
N GLU A 127 12.21 11.51 19.27
CA GLU A 127 13.35 12.38 19.65
C GLU A 127 12.94 13.74 20.24
N THR A 128 11.70 14.19 20.00
CA THR A 128 11.20 15.49 20.49
C THR A 128 10.46 15.42 21.83
N GLN A 129 10.32 14.22 22.41
CA GLN A 129 9.69 14.04 23.72
C GLN A 129 10.78 13.81 24.79
N PRO A 130 10.95 14.75 25.75
CA PRO A 130 11.98 14.65 26.81
C PRO A 130 11.66 13.59 27.87
#